data_AF-A0A933KIU8-F1
#
_entry.id   AF-A0A933KIU8-F1
#
_cell.length_a   1.000
_cell.length_b   1.000
_cell.length_c   1.000
_cell.angle_alpha   90.00
_cell.angle_beta   90.00
_cell.angle_gamma   90.00
#
_symmetry.space_group_name_H-M   'P 1'
#
loop_
_entity.id
_entity.type
_entity.pdbx_description
1 polymer ?
#
loop_
_entity_poly.entity_id
_entity_poly.type
_entity_poly.pdbx_seq_one_letter_code
_entity_poly.pdbx_strand_id
1 'polypeptide(L)'
;MSKNLLRDLGYPAAAVAIAFLLGALLVLATGFSPLDIYGALWRGAIGSLENVAWSLQNATPLVFTGLAVALAFRAGLFNVGAEGQLILGAFAAAEVGVWAKGTALDTPGVLLPLAVLAGALAGGVWGAIPGWLKARMGVHEVINTIMMNFIAALLGSWFLTVAWIKEPGSVPQTPLISPNAVLPPASFINPYTRLNAGFLLAVAAVFLVWYLLWRTWPGFELRVVGLNADAATYAGASVGRTTIGVMFASGALAGIGGAEQVLGVHYHFIKDFWVGL
;
A
#
# COMPACT_ATOMS: atom_id res chain seq x y z
N MET A 1 7.33 37.85 -8.28
CA MET A 1 6.68 36.65 -7.73
C MET A 1 5.14 36.72 -7.84
N SER A 2 4.53 36.94 -9.04
CA SER A 2 3.04 36.94 -9.11
C SER A 2 2.36 36.64 -10.45
N LYS A 3 3.07 36.51 -11.59
CA LYS A 3 2.42 36.07 -12.86
C LYS A 3 2.35 34.54 -13.03
N ASN A 4 3.16 33.79 -12.29
CA ASN A 4 3.17 32.33 -12.36
C ASN A 4 2.10 31.70 -11.45
N LEU A 5 1.83 32.27 -10.26
CA LEU A 5 0.90 31.66 -9.30
C LEU A 5 -0.54 31.50 -9.84
N LEU A 6 -1.05 32.50 -10.56
CA LEU A 6 -2.37 32.41 -11.21
C LEU A 6 -2.41 31.35 -12.32
N ARG A 7 -1.29 31.10 -12.98
CA ARG A 7 -1.16 30.10 -14.03
C ARG A 7 -0.96 28.69 -13.44
N ASP A 8 -0.13 28.61 -12.40
CA ASP A 8 0.21 27.39 -11.66
C ASP A 8 -0.98 26.84 -10.87
N LEU A 9 -1.87 27.70 -10.36
CA LEU A 9 -3.11 27.29 -9.68
C LEU A 9 -4.34 27.31 -10.59
N GLY A 10 -4.36 28.18 -11.61
CA GLY A 10 -5.49 28.33 -12.51
C GLY A 10 -5.73 27.11 -13.40
N TYR A 11 -4.66 26.51 -13.94
CA TYR A 11 -4.82 25.30 -14.76
C TYR A 11 -5.35 24.09 -13.97
N PRO A 12 -4.79 23.74 -12.78
CA PRO A 12 -5.37 22.68 -11.95
C PRO A 12 -6.82 22.97 -11.53
N ALA A 13 -7.12 24.21 -11.10
CA ALA A 13 -8.46 24.58 -10.71
C ALA A 13 -9.47 24.47 -11.87
N ALA A 14 -9.08 24.91 -13.07
CA ALA A 14 -9.88 24.76 -14.27
C ALA A 14 -10.08 23.27 -14.63
N ALA A 15 -9.04 22.45 -14.54
CA ALA A 15 -9.13 21.01 -14.79
C ALA A 15 -10.11 20.33 -13.82
N VAL A 16 -10.04 20.67 -12.52
CA VAL A 16 -10.97 20.17 -11.50
C VAL A 16 -12.40 20.63 -11.81
N ALA A 17 -12.61 21.90 -12.13
CA ALA A 17 -13.92 22.43 -12.48
C ALA A 17 -14.50 21.74 -13.72
N ILE A 18 -13.70 21.54 -14.77
CA ILE A 18 -14.10 20.81 -15.99
C ILE A 18 -14.46 19.36 -15.66
N ALA A 19 -13.69 18.68 -14.79
CA ALA A 19 -13.99 17.32 -14.37
C ALA A 19 -15.34 17.22 -13.65
N PHE A 20 -15.64 18.15 -12.72
CA PHE A 20 -16.95 18.23 -12.09
C PHE A 20 -18.06 18.56 -13.09
N LEU A 21 -17.82 19.46 -14.06
CA LEU A 21 -18.81 19.76 -15.09
C LEU A 21 -19.12 18.54 -15.97
N LEU A 22 -18.09 17.83 -16.44
CA LEU A 22 -18.25 16.60 -17.23
C LEU A 22 -18.95 15.50 -16.42
N GLY A 23 -18.57 15.33 -15.15
CA GLY A 23 -19.25 14.41 -14.24
C GLY A 23 -20.73 14.76 -14.06
N ALA A 24 -21.06 16.05 -13.95
CA ALA A 24 -22.43 16.51 -13.78
C ALA A 24 -23.26 16.25 -15.04
N LEU A 25 -22.67 16.47 -16.22
CA LEU A 25 -23.31 16.15 -17.50
C LEU A 25 -23.60 14.64 -17.64
N LEU A 26 -22.68 13.78 -17.19
CA LEU A 26 -22.89 12.32 -17.18
C LEU A 26 -24.01 11.91 -16.23
N VAL A 27 -24.08 12.51 -15.03
CA VAL A 27 -25.15 12.26 -14.06
C VAL A 27 -26.50 12.73 -14.59
N LEU A 28 -26.55 13.88 -15.27
CA LEU A 28 -27.77 14.34 -15.93
C LEU A 28 -28.21 13.38 -17.04
N ALA A 29 -27.26 12.84 -17.82
CA ALA A 29 -27.55 11.89 -18.88
C ALA A 29 -28.15 10.56 -18.37
N THR A 30 -27.89 10.18 -17.12
CA THR A 30 -28.50 8.99 -16.48
C THR A 30 -29.85 9.29 -15.81
N GLY A 31 -30.33 10.53 -15.87
CA GLY A 31 -31.63 10.95 -15.31
C GLY A 31 -31.60 11.32 -13.83
N PHE A 32 -30.42 11.41 -13.22
CA PHE A 32 -30.26 11.83 -11.82
C PHE A 32 -29.84 13.30 -11.70
N SER A 33 -30.09 13.89 -10.55
CA SER A 33 -29.68 15.27 -10.22
C SER A 33 -28.20 15.29 -9.78
N PRO A 34 -27.31 16.07 -10.43
CA PRO A 34 -25.91 16.18 -10.05
C PRO A 34 -25.70 16.68 -8.63
N LEU A 35 -26.55 17.61 -8.19
CA LEU A 35 -26.46 18.17 -6.84
C LEU A 35 -26.74 17.10 -5.78
N ASP A 36 -27.66 16.18 -6.05
CA ASP A 36 -27.97 15.09 -5.14
C ASP A 36 -26.85 14.05 -5.09
N ILE A 37 -26.27 13.70 -6.24
CA ILE A 37 -25.13 12.78 -6.33
C ILE A 37 -23.88 13.37 -5.65
N TYR A 38 -23.56 14.64 -5.91
CA TYR A 38 -22.43 15.30 -5.25
C TYR A 38 -22.69 15.51 -3.76
N GLY A 39 -23.92 15.87 -3.38
CA GLY A 39 -24.33 15.92 -1.97
C GLY A 39 -24.20 14.56 -1.29
N ALA A 40 -24.53 13.46 -1.97
CA ALA A 40 -24.35 12.11 -1.47
C ALA A 40 -22.87 11.73 -1.33
N LEU A 41 -22.01 12.11 -2.28
CA LEU A 41 -20.55 11.93 -2.17
C LEU A 41 -19.98 12.65 -0.94
N TRP A 42 -20.34 13.91 -0.74
CA TRP A 42 -19.90 14.68 0.44
C TRP A 42 -20.40 14.07 1.75
N ARG A 43 -21.68 13.69 1.83
CA ARG A 43 -22.24 13.03 3.00
C ARG A 43 -21.58 11.67 3.24
N GLY A 44 -21.35 10.89 2.20
CA GLY A 44 -20.70 9.58 2.28
C GLY A 44 -19.23 9.65 2.70
N ALA A 45 -18.53 10.74 2.38
CA ALA A 45 -17.13 10.94 2.77
C ALA A 45 -16.97 11.49 4.19
N ILE A 46 -17.69 12.57 4.54
CA ILE A 46 -17.46 13.32 5.77
C ILE A 46 -18.75 13.68 6.54
N GLY A 47 -19.90 13.15 6.14
CA GLY A 47 -21.20 13.51 6.73
C GLY A 47 -21.43 13.02 8.16
N SER A 48 -20.64 12.06 8.63
CA SER A 48 -20.68 11.54 10.01
C SER A 48 -19.29 11.07 10.43
N LEU A 49 -19.07 10.89 11.75
CA LEU A 49 -17.82 10.33 12.25
C LEU A 49 -17.55 8.91 11.71
N GLU A 50 -18.61 8.12 11.48
CA GLU A 50 -18.52 6.79 10.88
C GLU A 50 -18.08 6.85 9.41
N ASN A 51 -18.61 7.80 8.65
CA ASN A 51 -18.24 8.01 7.25
C ASN A 51 -16.79 8.48 7.12
N VAL A 52 -16.34 9.34 8.04
CA VAL A 52 -14.93 9.72 8.14
C VAL A 52 -14.07 8.50 8.47
N ALA A 53 -14.46 7.68 9.45
CA ALA A 53 -13.71 6.48 9.82
C ALA A 53 -13.62 5.48 8.65
N TRP A 54 -14.70 5.29 7.90
CA TRP A 54 -14.71 4.48 6.69
C TRP A 54 -13.81 5.05 5.59
N SER A 55 -13.86 6.36 5.38
CA SER A 55 -13.00 7.04 4.41
C SER A 55 -11.51 6.91 4.76
N LEU A 56 -11.16 7.09 6.04
CA LEU A 56 -9.80 6.90 6.53
C LEU A 56 -9.35 5.45 6.37
N GLN A 57 -10.23 4.49 6.66
CA GLN A 57 -9.92 3.07 6.48
C GLN A 57 -9.59 2.71 5.03
N ASN A 58 -10.35 3.23 4.06
CA ASN A 58 -10.04 3.04 2.64
C ASN A 58 -8.79 3.81 2.19
N ALA A 59 -8.49 4.93 2.83
CA ALA A 59 -7.27 5.71 2.56
C ALA A 59 -6.00 5.02 3.10
N THR A 60 -6.07 4.27 4.19
CA THR A 60 -4.92 3.60 4.83
C THR A 60 -4.03 2.81 3.84
N PRO A 61 -4.54 1.82 3.08
CA PRO A 61 -3.72 1.08 2.11
C PRO A 61 -3.22 1.97 0.96
N LEU A 62 -3.97 3.01 0.58
CA LEU A 62 -3.56 3.98 -0.43
C LEU A 62 -2.41 4.87 0.04
N VAL A 63 -2.35 5.20 1.34
CA VAL A 63 -1.20 5.91 1.93
C VAL A 63 0.04 5.05 1.85
N PHE A 64 -0.04 3.77 2.23
CA PHE A 64 1.12 2.86 2.17
C PHE A 64 1.64 2.64 0.75
N THR A 65 0.74 2.39 -0.20
CA THR A 65 1.10 2.19 -1.62
C THR A 65 1.57 3.50 -2.26
N GLY A 66 0.95 4.64 -1.95
CA GLY A 66 1.41 5.96 -2.36
C GLY A 66 2.81 6.29 -1.83
N LEU A 67 3.10 5.96 -0.57
CA LEU A 67 4.45 6.10 0.01
C LEU A 67 5.46 5.17 -0.64
N ALA A 68 5.07 3.93 -0.96
CA ALA A 68 5.91 2.97 -1.68
C ALA A 68 6.35 3.56 -3.04
N VAL A 69 5.38 4.01 -3.84
CA VAL A 69 5.65 4.63 -5.15
C VAL A 69 6.47 5.92 -4.99
N ALA A 70 6.11 6.78 -4.03
CA ALA A 70 6.84 8.03 -3.79
C ALA A 70 8.31 7.78 -3.40
N LEU A 71 8.59 6.77 -2.58
CA LEU A 71 9.94 6.39 -2.18
C LEU A 71 10.76 5.89 -3.37
N ALA A 72 10.16 5.04 -4.22
CA ALA A 72 10.80 4.56 -5.45
C ALA A 72 11.13 5.72 -6.41
N PHE A 73 10.19 6.66 -6.59
CA PHE A 73 10.40 7.83 -7.46
C PHE A 73 11.54 8.73 -7.00
N ARG A 74 11.79 8.83 -5.70
CA ARG A 74 12.94 9.60 -5.21
C ARG A 74 14.27 9.04 -5.68
N ALA A 75 14.33 7.75 -6.02
CA ALA A 75 15.51 7.07 -6.56
C ALA A 75 15.52 7.01 -8.10
N GLY A 76 14.56 7.68 -8.78
CA GLY A 76 14.42 7.62 -10.24
C GLY A 76 13.78 6.32 -10.75
N LEU A 77 13.18 5.51 -9.87
CA LEU A 77 12.54 4.25 -10.23
C LEU A 77 11.02 4.38 -10.25
N PHE A 78 10.37 3.68 -11.18
CA PHE A 78 8.91 3.60 -11.24
C PHE A 78 8.44 2.21 -10.78
N ASN A 79 7.96 2.11 -9.53
CA ASN A 79 7.44 0.86 -8.98
C ASN A 79 5.92 0.73 -9.23
N VAL A 80 5.53 0.13 -10.35
CA VAL A 80 4.12 -0.26 -10.62
C VAL A 80 3.73 -1.52 -9.84
N GLY A 81 4.71 -2.19 -9.22
CA GLY A 81 4.58 -3.50 -8.59
C GLY A 81 4.00 -3.48 -7.18
N ALA A 82 3.55 -2.32 -6.71
CA ALA A 82 3.06 -2.13 -5.35
C ALA A 82 1.85 -3.04 -5.04
N GLU A 83 0.99 -3.30 -6.03
CA GLU A 83 -0.14 -4.22 -5.91
C GLU A 83 0.31 -5.65 -5.58
N GLY A 84 1.27 -6.21 -6.32
CA GLY A 84 1.79 -7.55 -6.05
C GLY A 84 2.53 -7.64 -4.71
N GLN A 85 3.27 -6.59 -4.35
CA GLN A 85 3.96 -6.49 -3.05
C GLN A 85 2.95 -6.44 -1.88
N LEU A 86 1.82 -5.76 -2.07
CA LEU A 86 0.70 -5.71 -1.14
C LEU A 86 0.05 -7.09 -0.98
N ILE A 87 -0.25 -7.79 -2.08
CA ILE A 87 -0.86 -9.13 -2.05
C ILE A 87 0.04 -10.11 -1.29
N LEU A 88 1.35 -10.14 -1.58
CA LEU A 88 2.27 -11.06 -0.90
C LEU A 88 2.49 -10.69 0.56
N GLY A 89 2.49 -9.39 0.89
CA GLY A 89 2.55 -8.92 2.26
C GLY A 89 1.31 -9.32 3.07
N ALA A 90 0.13 -9.17 2.48
CA ALA A 90 -1.14 -9.60 3.07
C ALA A 90 -1.15 -11.09 3.38
N PHE A 91 -0.74 -11.91 2.40
CA PHE A 91 -0.65 -13.36 2.57
C PHE A 91 0.31 -13.74 3.70
N ALA A 92 1.53 -13.20 3.71
CA ALA A 92 2.52 -13.51 4.74
C ALA A 92 2.05 -13.11 6.15
N ALA A 93 1.38 -11.98 6.29
CA ALA A 93 0.79 -11.54 7.55
C ALA A 93 -0.34 -12.50 8.01
N ALA A 94 -1.18 -12.96 7.08
CA ALA A 94 -2.22 -13.96 7.34
C ALA A 94 -1.61 -15.27 7.87
N GLU A 95 -0.63 -15.81 7.15
CA GLU A 95 0.01 -17.07 7.49
C GLU A 95 0.68 -17.03 8.85
N VAL A 96 1.40 -15.95 9.19
CA VAL A 96 1.98 -15.80 10.53
C VAL A 96 0.89 -15.69 11.60
N GLY A 97 -0.19 -14.95 11.33
CA GLY A 97 -1.32 -14.83 12.24
C GLY A 97 -2.08 -16.14 12.49
N VAL A 98 -2.09 -17.06 11.52
CA VAL A 98 -2.68 -18.40 11.64
C VAL A 98 -1.71 -19.37 12.28
N TRP A 99 -0.47 -19.45 11.78
CA TRP A 99 0.55 -20.42 12.20
C TRP A 99 0.93 -20.27 13.67
N ALA A 100 1.00 -19.04 14.19
CA ALA A 100 1.39 -18.80 15.58
C ALA A 100 0.25 -19.06 16.58
N LYS A 101 -0.97 -19.35 16.12
CA LYS A 101 -2.13 -19.56 16.99
C LYS A 101 -1.92 -20.76 17.92
N GLY A 102 -2.12 -20.56 19.21
CA GLY A 102 -1.88 -21.59 20.24
C GLY A 102 -0.41 -21.92 20.51
N THR A 103 0.53 -21.17 19.92
CA THR A 103 1.97 -21.29 20.24
C THR A 103 2.38 -20.32 21.35
N ALA A 104 3.61 -20.45 21.86
CA ALA A 104 4.16 -19.49 22.83
C ALA A 104 4.26 -18.04 22.29
N LEU A 105 4.16 -17.86 20.98
CA LEU A 105 4.18 -16.55 20.31
C LEU A 105 2.79 -15.90 20.24
N ASP A 106 1.72 -16.59 20.63
CA ASP A 106 0.33 -16.13 20.59
C ASP A 106 0.01 -15.11 21.70
N THR A 107 0.75 -14.00 21.70
CA THR A 107 0.55 -12.89 22.62
C THR A 107 0.46 -11.57 21.83
N PRO A 108 -0.42 -10.62 22.20
CA PRO A 108 -0.62 -9.39 21.44
C PRO A 108 0.66 -8.58 21.22
N GLY A 109 1.56 -8.56 22.21
CA GLY A 109 2.80 -7.80 22.14
C GLY A 109 3.86 -8.39 21.20
N VAL A 110 3.70 -9.65 20.78
CA VAL A 110 4.66 -10.35 19.93
C VAL A 110 4.06 -10.67 18.56
N LEU A 111 2.87 -11.26 18.54
CA LEU A 111 2.28 -11.77 17.30
C LEU A 111 1.92 -10.65 16.32
N LEU A 112 1.30 -9.57 16.81
CA LEU A 112 0.91 -8.46 15.94
C LEU A 112 2.14 -7.79 15.28
N PRO A 113 3.19 -7.37 16.02
CA PRO A 113 4.41 -6.88 15.38
C PRO A 113 5.06 -7.89 14.45
N LEU A 114 5.06 -9.18 14.81
CA LEU A 114 5.64 -10.24 13.98
C LEU A 114 4.89 -10.39 12.65
N ALA A 115 3.55 -10.36 12.67
CA ALA A 115 2.74 -10.46 11.47
C ALA A 115 2.91 -9.23 10.56
N VAL A 116 2.97 -8.02 11.13
CA VAL A 116 3.26 -6.79 10.37
C VAL A 116 4.67 -6.84 9.76
N LEU A 117 5.67 -7.30 10.51
CA LEU A 117 7.04 -7.47 10.02
C LEU A 117 7.10 -8.54 8.92
N ALA A 118 6.36 -9.64 9.05
CA ALA A 118 6.29 -10.67 8.02
C ALA A 118 5.70 -10.11 6.72
N GLY A 119 4.64 -9.31 6.80
CA GLY A 119 4.07 -8.63 5.64
C GLY A 119 5.04 -7.63 5.00
N ALA A 120 5.75 -6.85 5.82
CA ALA A 120 6.80 -5.93 5.36
C ALA A 120 7.95 -6.67 4.66
N LEU A 121 8.42 -7.78 5.23
CA LEU A 121 9.51 -8.57 4.66
C LEU A 121 9.08 -9.26 3.38
N ALA A 122 7.88 -9.86 3.33
CA ALA A 122 7.39 -10.52 2.13
C ALA A 122 7.20 -9.53 0.97
N GLY A 123 6.54 -8.40 1.23
CA GLY A 123 6.40 -7.34 0.24
C GLY A 123 7.76 -6.75 -0.18
N GLY A 124 8.67 -6.57 0.78
CA GLY A 124 10.02 -6.07 0.52
C GLY A 124 10.87 -7.03 -0.32
N VAL A 125 10.87 -8.31 0.00
CA VAL A 125 11.55 -9.34 -0.82
C VAL A 125 10.94 -9.38 -2.22
N TRP A 126 9.61 -9.31 -2.33
CA TRP A 126 8.94 -9.28 -3.63
C TRP A 126 9.32 -8.06 -4.46
N GLY A 127 9.48 -6.89 -3.83
CA GLY A 127 9.98 -5.67 -4.48
C GLY A 127 11.48 -5.72 -4.79
N ALA A 128 12.28 -6.37 -3.97
CA ALA A 128 13.72 -6.50 -4.21
C ALA A 128 14.04 -7.30 -5.48
N ILE A 129 13.20 -8.26 -5.87
CA ILE A 129 13.37 -9.06 -7.09
C ILE A 129 13.48 -8.18 -8.34
N PRO A 130 12.49 -7.31 -8.66
CA PRO A 130 12.61 -6.43 -9.81
C PRO A 130 13.72 -5.39 -9.67
N GLY A 131 13.99 -4.92 -8.44
CA GLY A 131 15.15 -4.05 -8.17
C GLY A 131 16.48 -4.72 -8.50
N TRP A 132 16.62 -6.00 -8.18
CA TRP A 132 17.82 -6.80 -8.47
C TRP A 132 17.96 -7.05 -9.97
N LEU A 133 16.88 -7.40 -10.65
CA LEU A 133 16.86 -7.58 -12.11
C LEU A 133 17.23 -6.28 -12.83
N LYS A 134 16.72 -5.13 -12.39
CA LYS A 134 17.13 -3.82 -12.91
C LYS A 134 18.61 -3.56 -12.66
N ALA A 135 19.08 -3.73 -11.43
CA ALA A 135 20.45 -3.42 -11.02
C ALA A 135 21.52 -4.31 -11.68
N ARG A 136 21.20 -5.59 -11.95
CA ARG A 136 22.14 -6.57 -12.51
C ARG A 136 22.03 -6.76 -14.01
N MET A 137 20.80 -6.74 -14.55
CA MET A 137 20.53 -7.10 -15.94
C MET A 137 20.06 -5.90 -16.78
N GLY A 138 19.86 -4.73 -16.17
CA GLY A 138 19.39 -3.54 -16.88
C GLY A 138 17.93 -3.63 -17.36
N VAL A 139 17.17 -4.64 -16.92
CA VAL A 139 15.77 -4.83 -17.31
C VAL A 139 14.93 -3.66 -16.82
N HIS A 140 14.06 -3.14 -17.69
CA HIS A 140 13.19 -2.01 -17.35
C HIS A 140 12.25 -2.36 -16.20
N GLU A 141 12.32 -1.58 -15.12
CA GLU A 141 11.64 -1.81 -13.85
C GLU A 141 10.11 -1.78 -13.99
N VAL A 142 9.57 -0.89 -14.83
CA VAL A 142 8.13 -0.82 -15.13
C VAL A 142 7.59 -2.15 -15.65
N ILE A 143 8.18 -2.70 -16.72
CA ILE A 143 7.72 -3.96 -17.33
C ILE A 143 7.82 -5.09 -16.31
N ASN A 144 8.96 -5.17 -15.63
CA ASN A 144 9.23 -6.23 -14.67
C ASN A 144 8.25 -6.20 -13.48
N THR A 145 8.00 -5.01 -12.93
CA THR A 145 7.07 -4.84 -11.81
C THR A 145 5.63 -5.13 -12.19
N ILE A 146 5.20 -4.79 -13.41
CA ILE A 146 3.88 -5.17 -13.94
C ILE A 146 3.77 -6.70 -14.06
N MET A 147 4.78 -7.37 -14.62
CA MET A 147 4.78 -8.84 -14.72
C MET A 147 4.73 -9.51 -13.34
N MET A 148 5.45 -8.95 -12.37
CA MET A 148 5.45 -9.44 -10.98
C MET A 148 4.10 -9.27 -10.28
N ASN A 149 3.25 -8.31 -10.67
CA ASN A 149 1.88 -8.21 -10.16
C ASN A 149 1.03 -9.41 -10.60
N PHE A 150 1.09 -9.77 -11.88
CA PHE A 150 0.36 -10.95 -12.39
C PHE A 150 0.81 -12.23 -11.69
N ILE A 151 2.13 -12.39 -11.50
CA ILE A 151 2.67 -13.54 -10.77
C ILE A 151 2.17 -13.54 -9.33
N ALA A 152 2.17 -12.40 -8.64
CA ALA A 152 1.68 -12.29 -7.26
C ALA A 152 0.19 -12.62 -7.14
N ALA A 153 -0.64 -12.14 -8.06
CA ALA A 153 -2.08 -12.45 -8.09
C ALA A 153 -2.34 -13.94 -8.31
N LEU A 154 -1.59 -14.56 -9.24
CA LEU A 154 -1.67 -16.01 -9.49
C LEU A 154 -1.15 -16.82 -8.29
N LEU A 155 -0.07 -16.38 -7.63
CA LEU A 155 0.44 -17.01 -6.41
C LEU A 155 -0.58 -16.91 -5.26
N GLY A 156 -1.16 -15.73 -5.03
CA GLY A 156 -2.22 -15.54 -4.03
C GLY A 156 -3.41 -16.46 -4.28
N SER A 157 -3.82 -16.59 -5.54
CA SER A 157 -4.85 -17.55 -5.94
C SER A 157 -4.44 -19.00 -5.70
N TRP A 158 -3.19 -19.35 -6.02
CA TRP A 158 -2.65 -20.70 -5.85
C TRP A 158 -2.53 -21.08 -4.37
N PHE A 159 -2.10 -20.18 -3.48
CA PHE A 159 -2.02 -20.45 -2.04
C PHE A 159 -3.36 -20.91 -1.47
N LEU A 160 -4.46 -20.33 -1.94
CA LEU A 160 -5.82 -20.70 -1.54
C LEU A 160 -6.31 -22.03 -2.14
N THR A 161 -5.49 -22.73 -2.92
CA THR A 161 -5.76 -24.11 -3.37
C THR A 161 -4.98 -25.16 -2.56
N VAL A 162 -3.99 -24.73 -1.78
CA VAL A 162 -3.12 -25.62 -1.01
C VAL A 162 -3.85 -26.08 0.25
N ALA A 163 -3.92 -27.40 0.44
CA ALA A 163 -4.77 -28.02 1.45
C ALA A 163 -4.46 -27.62 2.91
N TRP A 164 -3.21 -27.28 3.24
CA TRP A 164 -2.82 -26.86 4.59
C TRP A 164 -2.94 -25.34 4.83
N ILE A 165 -3.18 -24.56 3.76
CA ILE A 165 -3.32 -23.09 3.81
C ILE A 165 -4.80 -22.71 3.76
N LYS A 166 -5.58 -23.42 2.94
CA LYS A 166 -6.98 -23.15 2.72
C LYS A 166 -7.82 -23.67 3.89
N GLU A 167 -8.73 -22.84 4.39
CA GLU A 167 -9.78 -23.27 5.30
C GLU A 167 -10.67 -24.33 4.62
N PRO A 168 -11.04 -25.44 5.31
CA PRO A 168 -11.98 -26.41 4.78
C PRO A 168 -13.30 -25.74 4.37
N GLY A 169 -13.61 -25.73 3.08
CA GLY A 169 -14.83 -25.10 2.57
C GLY A 169 -14.84 -24.86 1.06
N SER A 170 -15.99 -24.39 0.58
CA SER A 170 -16.21 -24.01 -0.83
C SER A 170 -15.59 -22.64 -1.16
N VAL A 171 -15.48 -21.75 -0.17
CA VAL A 171 -14.90 -20.41 -0.32
C VAL A 171 -13.36 -20.50 -0.24
N PRO A 172 -12.61 -19.97 -1.21
CA PRO A 172 -11.16 -19.90 -1.16
C PRO A 172 -10.71 -18.79 -0.19
N GLN A 173 -10.40 -19.18 1.05
CA GLN A 173 -9.89 -18.29 2.10
C GLN A 173 -8.96 -19.06 3.05
N THR A 174 -8.08 -18.34 3.74
CA THR A 174 -7.29 -18.91 4.85
C THR A 174 -8.17 -19.02 6.12
N PRO A 175 -7.75 -19.81 7.11
CA PRO A 175 -8.33 -19.77 8.45
C PRO A 175 -8.29 -18.36 9.04
N LEU A 176 -9.17 -18.10 10.01
CA LEU A 176 -9.14 -16.86 10.78
C LEU A 176 -7.84 -16.76 11.59
N ILE A 177 -7.18 -15.60 11.48
CA ILE A 177 -5.99 -15.26 12.25
C ILE A 177 -6.29 -15.30 13.76
N SER A 178 -5.24 -15.45 14.57
CA SER A 178 -5.39 -15.32 16.03
C SER A 178 -5.94 -13.93 16.40
N PRO A 179 -6.84 -13.83 17.39
CA PRO A 179 -7.27 -12.55 17.96
C PRO A 179 -6.10 -11.66 18.43
N ASN A 180 -4.96 -12.27 18.78
CA ASN A 180 -3.76 -11.54 19.21
C ASN A 180 -2.96 -10.95 18.03
N ALA A 181 -3.24 -11.37 16.80
CA ALA A 181 -2.68 -10.81 15.58
C ALA A 181 -3.51 -9.64 15.02
N VAL A 182 -4.72 -9.42 15.55
CA VAL A 182 -5.66 -8.42 15.06
C VAL A 182 -5.20 -7.01 15.40
N LEU A 183 -5.22 -6.11 14.42
CA LEU A 183 -5.01 -4.69 14.66
C LEU A 183 -6.16 -4.14 15.52
N PRO A 184 -5.89 -3.48 16.67
CA PRO A 184 -6.95 -2.96 17.53
C PRO A 184 -7.90 -2.03 16.77
N PRO A 185 -9.21 -2.36 16.72
CA PRO A 185 -10.20 -1.50 16.08
C PRO A 185 -10.47 -0.24 16.91
N ALA A 186 -10.85 0.85 16.23
CA ALA A 186 -11.22 2.13 16.85
C ALA A 186 -12.64 2.07 17.47
N SER A 187 -12.89 1.09 18.33
CA SER A 187 -14.19 0.74 18.90
C SER A 187 -14.89 1.88 19.67
N PHE A 188 -14.16 2.94 20.02
CA PHE A 188 -14.71 4.16 20.62
C PHE A 188 -15.62 4.96 19.66
N ILE A 189 -15.51 4.75 18.34
CA ILE A 189 -16.36 5.40 17.33
C ILE A 189 -17.67 4.62 17.16
N ASN A 190 -17.55 3.32 16.85
CA ASN A 190 -18.66 2.40 16.65
C ASN A 190 -18.14 0.96 16.86
N PRO A 191 -18.90 0.06 17.51
CA PRO A 191 -18.57 -1.37 17.62
C PRO A 191 -18.26 -2.08 16.29
N TYR A 192 -18.81 -1.61 15.18
CA TYR A 192 -18.65 -2.18 13.83
C TYR A 192 -17.70 -1.39 12.94
N THR A 193 -16.93 -0.46 13.50
CA THR A 193 -15.97 0.31 12.71
C THR A 193 -14.89 -0.60 12.13
N ARG A 194 -14.56 -0.37 10.86
CA ARG A 194 -13.41 -1.02 10.21
C ARG A 194 -12.12 -0.25 10.42
N LEU A 195 -12.20 0.99 10.90
CA LEU A 195 -11.03 1.79 11.23
C LEU A 195 -10.27 1.11 12.36
N ASN A 196 -8.98 0.88 12.13
CA ASN A 196 -8.12 0.19 13.07
C ASN A 196 -6.79 0.92 13.25
N ALA A 197 -5.95 0.41 14.16
CA ALA A 197 -4.63 0.96 14.45
C ALA A 197 -3.69 1.04 13.23
N GLY A 198 -4.02 0.38 12.12
CA GLY A 198 -3.32 0.48 10.84
C GLY A 198 -3.28 1.89 10.27
N PHE A 199 -4.27 2.73 10.52
CA PHE A 199 -4.20 4.15 10.14
C PHE A 199 -3.09 4.89 10.89
N LEU A 200 -2.93 4.61 12.19
CA LEU A 200 -1.83 5.17 12.98
C LEU A 200 -0.47 4.67 12.49
N LEU A 201 -0.40 3.40 12.07
CA LEU A 201 0.77 2.82 11.42
C LEU A 201 1.09 3.54 10.11
N ALA A 202 0.08 3.89 9.30
CA ALA A 202 0.25 4.64 8.06
C ALA A 202 0.80 6.04 8.33
N VAL A 203 0.24 6.75 9.32
CA VAL A 203 0.75 8.06 9.75
C VAL A 203 2.20 7.94 10.22
N ALA A 204 2.52 6.95 11.04
CA ALA A 204 3.90 6.68 11.46
C ALA A 204 4.82 6.39 10.27
N ALA A 205 4.35 5.63 9.27
CA ALA A 205 5.10 5.35 8.05
C ALA A 205 5.38 6.62 7.23
N VAL A 206 4.42 7.56 7.15
CA VAL A 206 4.65 8.88 6.52
C VAL A 206 5.82 9.59 7.19
N PHE A 207 5.82 9.67 8.53
CA PHE A 207 6.89 10.31 9.28
C PHE A 207 8.23 9.58 9.11
N LEU A 208 8.22 8.24 9.12
CA LEU A 208 9.42 7.43 8.92
C LEU A 208 10.02 7.62 7.53
N VAL A 209 9.19 7.64 6.48
CA VAL A 209 9.66 7.88 5.10
C VAL A 209 10.20 9.30 4.95
N TRP A 210 9.51 10.30 5.51
CA TRP A 210 10.01 11.67 5.54
C TRP A 210 11.37 11.77 6.24
N TYR A 211 11.48 11.16 7.43
CA TYR A 211 12.72 11.15 8.19
C TYR A 211 13.84 10.45 7.43
N LEU A 212 13.57 9.27 6.86
CA LEU A 212 14.51 8.52 6.04
C LEU A 212 15.03 9.37 4.88
N LEU A 213 14.15 10.00 4.10
CA LEU A 213 14.54 10.78 2.92
C LEU A 213 15.35 12.03 3.26
N TRP A 214 14.99 12.74 4.33
CA TRP A 214 15.51 14.09 4.60
C TRP A 214 16.51 14.16 5.74
N ARG A 215 16.55 13.17 6.63
CA ARG A 215 17.38 13.18 7.84
C ARG A 215 18.41 12.06 7.91
N THR A 216 18.44 11.13 6.94
CA THR A 216 19.39 10.01 6.96
C THR A 216 20.32 9.97 5.75
N TRP A 217 21.48 9.32 5.91
CA TRP A 217 22.46 9.11 4.85
C TRP A 217 21.90 8.29 3.68
N PRO A 218 21.22 7.12 3.89
CA PRO A 218 20.62 6.38 2.78
C PRO A 218 19.62 7.20 1.97
N GLY A 219 18.84 8.06 2.62
CA GLY A 219 17.89 8.94 1.92
C GLY A 219 18.56 10.06 1.11
N PHE A 220 19.75 10.51 1.52
CA PHE A 220 20.57 11.40 0.71
C PHE A 220 21.11 10.68 -0.54
N GLU A 221 21.72 9.50 -0.36
CA GLU A 221 22.24 8.68 -1.46
C GLU A 221 21.15 8.36 -2.49
N LEU A 222 19.97 7.95 -2.01
CA LEU A 222 18.78 7.68 -2.82
C LEU A 222 18.42 8.88 -3.72
N ARG A 223 18.33 10.08 -3.14
CA ARG A 223 17.99 11.30 -3.90
C ARG A 223 19.06 11.68 -4.92
N VAL A 224 20.34 11.49 -4.59
CA VAL A 224 21.44 11.77 -5.53
C VAL A 224 21.39 10.80 -6.71
N VAL A 225 21.19 9.51 -6.44
CA VAL A 225 21.01 8.49 -7.49
C VAL A 225 19.82 8.82 -8.39
N GLY A 226 18.69 9.25 -7.81
CA GLY A 226 17.50 9.61 -8.58
C GLY A 226 17.64 10.88 -9.42
N LEU A 227 18.54 11.79 -9.05
CA LEU A 227 18.85 12.98 -9.86
C LEU A 227 19.77 12.65 -11.02
N ASN A 228 20.84 11.89 -10.77
CA ASN A 228 21.78 11.46 -11.79
C ASN A 228 22.62 10.26 -11.30
N ALA A 229 22.38 9.08 -11.87
CA ALA A 229 23.05 7.84 -11.49
C ALA A 229 24.56 7.84 -11.81
N ASP A 230 24.98 8.47 -12.91
CA ASP A 230 26.39 8.56 -13.30
C ASP A 230 27.16 9.43 -12.31
N ALA A 231 26.63 10.63 -12.01
CA ALA A 231 27.20 11.54 -11.03
C ALA A 231 27.24 10.90 -9.62
N ALA A 232 26.21 10.14 -9.24
CA ALA A 232 26.18 9.41 -7.99
C ALA A 232 27.31 8.36 -7.92
N THR A 233 27.55 7.64 -9.02
CA THR A 233 28.62 6.64 -9.11
C THR A 233 30.00 7.30 -8.99
N TYR A 234 30.22 8.45 -9.64
CA TYR A 234 31.44 9.24 -9.49
C TYR A 234 31.65 9.75 -8.06
N ALA A 235 30.57 10.05 -7.34
CA ALA A 235 30.60 10.44 -5.93
C ALA A 235 30.76 9.25 -4.96
N GLY A 236 30.91 8.02 -5.47
CA GLY A 236 31.13 6.81 -4.67
C GLY A 236 29.85 6.12 -4.19
N ALA A 237 28.66 6.55 -4.64
CA ALA A 237 27.40 5.89 -4.34
C ALA A 237 27.25 4.57 -5.10
N SER A 238 26.54 3.62 -4.49
CA SER A 238 26.39 2.28 -5.05
C SER A 238 25.03 2.09 -5.72
N VAL A 239 24.84 2.64 -6.93
CA VAL A 239 23.56 2.69 -7.66
C VAL A 239 22.80 1.34 -7.65
N GLY A 240 23.50 0.23 -7.87
CA GLY A 240 22.88 -1.10 -7.84
C GLY A 240 22.34 -1.51 -6.46
N ARG A 241 23.08 -1.24 -5.38
CA ARG A 241 22.62 -1.53 -4.01
C ARG A 241 21.50 -0.58 -3.61
N THR A 242 21.59 0.70 -3.99
CA THR A 242 20.54 1.70 -3.76
C THR A 242 19.25 1.29 -4.47
N THR A 243 19.32 0.84 -5.73
CA THR A 243 18.17 0.36 -6.50
C THR A 243 17.47 -0.81 -5.80
N ILE A 244 18.22 -1.82 -5.38
CA ILE A 244 17.67 -3.00 -4.70
C ILE A 244 17.06 -2.59 -3.34
N GLY A 245 17.80 -1.80 -2.55
CA GLY A 245 17.37 -1.36 -1.23
C GLY A 245 16.10 -0.49 -1.27
N VAL A 246 16.00 0.39 -2.25
CA VAL A 246 14.79 1.22 -2.47
C VAL A 246 13.60 0.38 -2.85
N MET A 247 13.78 -0.56 -3.78
CA MET A 247 12.69 -1.42 -4.21
C MET A 247 12.24 -2.36 -3.07
N PHE A 248 13.18 -2.82 -2.23
CA PHE A 248 12.84 -3.52 -0.99
C PHE A 248 12.05 -2.65 -0.02
N ALA A 249 12.52 -1.42 0.26
CA ALA A 249 11.83 -0.53 1.19
C ALA A 249 10.45 -0.12 0.67
N SER A 250 10.33 0.14 -0.63
CA SER A 250 9.06 0.37 -1.30
C SER A 250 8.12 -0.83 -1.17
N GLY A 251 8.62 -2.05 -1.44
CA GLY A 251 7.85 -3.27 -1.29
C GLY A 251 7.43 -3.53 0.15
N ALA A 252 8.28 -3.18 1.12
CA ALA A 252 7.96 -3.31 2.53
C ALA A 252 6.82 -2.38 2.94
N LEU A 253 6.79 -1.14 2.46
CA LEU A 253 5.69 -0.21 2.69
C LEU A 253 4.37 -0.75 2.10
N ALA A 254 4.39 -1.22 0.85
CA ALA A 254 3.23 -1.82 0.21
C ALA A 254 2.76 -3.09 0.94
N GLY A 255 3.70 -3.93 1.37
CA GLY A 255 3.44 -5.16 2.13
C GLY A 255 2.82 -4.90 3.51
N ILE A 256 3.21 -3.82 4.19
CA ILE A 256 2.55 -3.36 5.43
C ILE A 256 1.10 -2.94 5.13
N GLY A 257 0.85 -2.25 4.01
CA GLY A 257 -0.52 -1.94 3.57
C GLY A 257 -1.37 -3.18 3.34
N GLY A 258 -0.78 -4.26 2.83
CA GLY A 258 -1.45 -5.55 2.68
C GLY A 258 -1.69 -6.25 4.02
N ALA A 259 -0.70 -6.22 4.91
CA ALA A 259 -0.84 -6.73 6.27
C ALA A 259 -1.97 -6.02 7.02
N GLU A 260 -2.12 -4.71 6.85
CA GLU A 260 -3.21 -3.94 7.44
C GLU A 260 -4.59 -4.43 6.99
N GLN A 261 -4.78 -4.72 5.70
CA GLN A 261 -6.05 -5.22 5.18
C GLN A 261 -6.43 -6.59 5.79
N VAL A 262 -5.46 -7.49 5.95
CA VAL A 262 -5.72 -8.81 6.55
C VAL A 262 -5.87 -8.72 8.06
N LEU A 263 -4.97 -8.04 8.76
CA LEU A 263 -4.96 -8.01 10.23
C LEU A 263 -6.05 -7.08 10.81
N GLY A 264 -6.51 -6.10 10.04
CA GLY A 264 -7.45 -5.07 10.50
C GLY A 264 -8.87 -5.21 9.97
N VAL A 265 -9.05 -5.65 8.71
CA VAL A 265 -10.35 -5.61 8.02
C VAL A 265 -10.93 -7.01 7.79
N HIS A 266 -10.16 -7.89 7.16
CA HIS A 266 -10.67 -9.19 6.71
C HIS A 266 -10.49 -10.28 7.78
N TYR A 267 -9.42 -10.23 8.57
CA TYR A 267 -9.01 -11.26 9.56
C TYR A 267 -8.66 -12.63 8.96
N HIS A 268 -8.58 -12.71 7.65
CA HIS A 268 -8.13 -13.85 6.87
C HIS A 268 -7.76 -13.34 5.48
N PHE A 269 -6.98 -14.12 4.74
CA PHE A 269 -6.65 -13.81 3.36
C PHE A 269 -7.71 -14.42 2.44
N ILE A 270 -8.30 -13.58 1.58
CA ILE A 270 -9.26 -14.00 0.54
C ILE A 270 -8.69 -13.72 -0.84
N LYS A 271 -9.19 -14.47 -1.82
CA LYS A 271 -8.87 -14.21 -3.22
C LYS A 271 -9.44 -12.84 -3.63
N ASP A 272 -8.68 -12.09 -4.43
CA ASP A 272 -9.12 -10.84 -5.07
C ASP A 272 -9.64 -9.77 -4.07
N PHE A 273 -9.13 -9.76 -2.83
CA PHE A 273 -9.51 -8.74 -1.82
C PHE A 273 -9.06 -7.33 -2.21
N TRP A 274 -8.05 -7.25 -3.08
CA TRP A 274 -7.51 -6.02 -3.61
C TRP A 274 -7.42 -6.15 -5.13
N VAL A 275 -8.16 -5.30 -5.83
CA VAL A 275 -8.17 -5.21 -7.30
C VAL A 275 -8.19 -3.74 -7.66
N GLY A 276 -7.16 -3.24 -8.34
CA GLY A 276 -7.20 -1.92 -8.99
C GLY A 276 -6.22 -0.89 -8.46
N LEU A 277 -4.92 -1.11 -8.73
CA LEU A 277 -3.93 -0.02 -8.85
C LEU A 277 -3.52 0.17 -10.31
#